data_AF-A0A2V8RA88-F1
#
_entry.id   AF-A0A2V8RA88-F1
#
_cell.length_a   1.000
_cell.length_b   1.000
_cell.length_c   1.000
_cell.angle_alpha   90.00
_cell.angle_beta   90.00
_cell.angle_gamma   90.00
#
_symmetry.space_group_name_H-M   'P 1'
#
loop_
_entity.id
_entity.type
_entity.pdbx_description
1 polymer ?
#
loop_
_entity_poly.entity_id
_entity_poly.type
_entity_poly.pdbx_seq_one_letter_code
_entity_poly.pdbx_strand_id
1 'polypeptide(L)'
;MILQFSDIDYQDLDLARFALWLDGADGESIQGDVTERSKRCGLSEEVINSNAKIQELIHSRIDQNRGVTFRTPLSDWHQLPFLIDRNEKPVTAANAWIRHISRGASPKTIRTYAYALYDFFQYLEANDVEWCEANDDTLFSYRLHQETTDSAHKKKHKGSRRVSRGTIQMRILTAGRFFKYATLYGYIEKNPLTYEKIKYSRPIDASFLAHLNRTQEKEIPVAAYRRVSRNNIVKWLPHETVWTWINSIKNERDKLIAKLLYQTGMRREEIILWKVDDIPEAKGLPEGVSWRWVGLSIRGKGGKERQVRISF
;
A
#
# COMPACT_ATOMS: atom_id res chain seq x y z
N MET A 1 -11.27 11.20 13.65
CA MET A 1 -10.23 10.34 13.07
C MET A 1 -9.46 11.07 11.98
N ILE A 2 -8.13 11.07 12.04
CA ILE A 2 -7.22 11.59 11.00
C ILE A 2 -6.23 10.47 10.63
N LEU A 3 -5.96 10.29 9.34
CA LEU A 3 -4.91 9.41 8.84
C LEU A 3 -3.79 10.25 8.23
N GLN A 4 -2.63 10.24 8.89
CA GLN A 4 -1.41 10.90 8.40
C GLN A 4 -0.47 9.89 7.75
N PHE A 5 0.42 10.37 6.89
CA PHE A 5 1.50 9.58 6.32
C PHE A 5 2.80 10.30 6.66
N SER A 6 3.70 9.63 7.39
CA SER A 6 4.97 10.20 7.84
C SER A 6 6.16 9.38 7.34
N ASP A 7 7.23 10.03 6.88
CA ASP A 7 8.51 9.37 6.59
C ASP A 7 9.30 9.05 7.87
N ILE A 8 8.77 9.45 9.02
CA ILE A 8 9.49 9.45 10.30
C ILE A 8 9.21 8.18 11.08
N ASP A 9 10.28 7.55 11.55
CA ASP A 9 10.21 6.42 12.45
C ASP A 9 9.93 6.90 13.89
N TYR A 10 8.65 7.00 14.26
CA TYR A 10 8.18 7.48 15.57
C TYR A 10 8.56 6.60 16.79
N GLN A 11 9.56 5.72 16.71
CA GLN A 11 10.14 5.08 17.90
C GLN A 11 11.12 6.00 18.62
N ASP A 12 11.67 6.98 17.89
CA ASP A 12 12.57 7.98 18.41
C ASP A 12 11.76 9.26 18.65
N LEU A 13 11.47 9.52 19.93
CA LEU A 13 10.66 10.67 20.35
C LEU A 13 11.35 11.99 19.98
N ASP A 14 12.68 12.01 19.96
CA ASP A 14 13.47 13.17 19.60
C ASP A 14 13.43 13.41 18.09
N LEU A 15 13.54 12.36 17.28
CA LEU A 15 13.34 12.44 15.84
C LEU A 15 11.92 12.93 15.49
N ALA A 16 10.91 12.43 16.20
CA ALA A 16 9.51 12.84 16.01
C ALA A 16 9.29 14.32 16.35
N ARG A 17 9.84 14.79 17.47
CA ARG A 17 9.81 16.20 17.88
C ARG A 17 10.54 17.09 16.88
N PHE A 18 11.73 16.66 16.44
CA PHE A 18 12.52 17.40 15.46
C PHE A 18 11.77 17.54 14.14
N ALA A 19 11.15 16.46 13.66
CA ALA A 19 10.44 16.48 12.38
C ALA A 19 9.15 17.32 12.42
N LEU A 20 8.41 17.29 13.54
CA LEU A 20 7.26 18.18 13.76
C LEU A 20 7.67 19.66 13.73
N TRP A 21 8.81 20.00 14.34
CA TRP A 21 9.37 21.35 14.23
C TRP A 21 9.76 21.69 12.79
N LEU A 22 10.42 20.76 12.08
CA LEU A 22 10.89 20.95 10.71
C LEU A 22 9.75 21.21 9.70
N ASP A 23 8.57 20.63 9.92
CA ASP A 23 7.39 20.84 9.08
C ASP A 23 6.83 22.28 9.19
N GLY A 24 7.06 22.95 10.33
CA GLY A 24 6.66 24.34 10.58
C GLY A 24 7.78 25.37 10.47
N ALA A 25 9.02 24.94 10.27
CA ALA A 25 10.21 25.79 10.25
C ALA A 25 10.42 26.48 8.89
N ASP A 26 10.77 27.76 8.93
CA ASP A 26 11.18 28.55 7.76
C ASP A 26 12.61 28.21 7.32
N GLY A 27 12.94 28.48 6.04
CA GLY A 27 14.24 28.09 5.47
C GLY A 27 15.45 28.67 6.20
N GLU A 28 15.31 29.85 6.80
CA GLU A 28 16.38 30.51 7.59
C GLU A 28 16.64 29.78 8.92
N SER A 29 15.61 29.37 9.65
CA SER A 29 15.79 28.63 10.91
C SER A 29 16.35 27.22 10.71
N ILE A 30 16.12 26.63 9.54
CA ILE A 30 16.71 25.35 9.17
C ILE A 30 18.19 25.53 8.80
N GLN A 31 18.60 26.67 8.23
CA GLN A 31 20.01 26.94 7.90
C GLN A 31 20.84 27.45 9.09
N GLY A 32 20.20 27.91 10.16
CA GLY A 32 20.86 28.38 11.39
C GLY A 32 21.73 27.32 12.07
N ASP A 33 22.59 27.79 12.98
CA ASP A 33 23.54 26.95 13.74
C ASP A 33 22.81 25.94 14.65
N VAL A 34 23.48 24.86 15.03
CA VAL A 34 22.92 23.75 15.84
C VAL A 34 22.36 24.28 17.16
N THR A 35 22.97 25.30 17.76
CA THR A 35 22.48 25.98 18.97
C THR A 35 21.12 26.66 18.77
N GLU A 36 20.89 27.23 17.58
CA GLU A 36 19.61 27.86 17.26
C GLU A 36 18.51 26.82 17.01
N ARG A 37 18.84 25.74 16.27
CA ARG A 37 17.93 24.61 16.06
C ARG A 37 17.55 23.96 17.39
N SER A 38 18.52 23.72 18.26
CA SER A 38 18.33 23.16 19.61
C SER A 38 17.33 23.95 20.44
N LYS A 39 17.47 25.29 20.49
CA LYS A 39 16.56 26.17 21.23
C LYS A 39 15.13 26.14 20.66
N ARG A 40 14.98 26.06 19.34
CA ARG A 40 13.66 26.13 18.67
C ARG A 40 12.92 24.79 18.65
N CYS A 41 13.62 23.67 18.46
CA CYS A 41 13.02 22.34 18.43
C CYS A 41 12.91 21.69 19.83
N GLY A 42 13.57 22.27 20.84
CA GLY A 42 13.53 21.78 22.23
C GLY A 42 14.33 20.48 22.46
N LEU A 43 15.32 20.19 21.60
CA LEU A 43 16.24 19.04 21.72
C LEU A 43 17.63 19.54 22.06
N SER A 44 18.44 18.76 22.78
CA SER A 44 19.83 19.13 23.03
C SER A 44 20.67 19.08 21.75
N GLU A 45 21.70 19.92 21.69
CA GLU A 45 22.65 19.93 20.57
C GLU A 45 23.30 18.56 20.34
N GLU A 46 23.56 17.84 21.43
CA GLU A 46 24.12 16.49 21.40
C GLU A 46 23.19 15.50 20.69
N VAL A 47 21.88 15.54 20.98
CA VAL A 47 20.87 14.67 20.34
C VAL A 47 20.73 15.00 18.85
N ILE A 48 20.74 16.28 18.50
CA ILE A 48 20.67 16.71 17.09
C ILE A 48 21.89 16.18 16.32
N ASN A 49 23.09 16.31 16.86
CA ASN A 49 24.33 15.90 16.18
C ASN A 49 24.54 14.39 16.12
N SER A 50 24.18 13.66 17.17
CA SER A 50 24.37 12.21 17.25
C SER A 50 23.33 11.40 16.49
N ASN A 51 22.15 11.98 16.23
CA ASN A 51 21.07 11.28 15.54
C ASN A 51 21.20 11.41 14.02
N ALA A 52 21.69 10.35 13.38
CA ALA A 52 21.92 10.29 11.94
C ALA A 52 20.67 10.61 11.10
N LYS A 53 19.47 10.25 11.57
CA LYS A 53 18.21 10.54 10.86
C LYS A 53 17.82 12.02 10.95
N ILE A 54 18.10 12.68 12.09
CA ILE A 54 17.93 14.14 12.22
C ILE A 54 18.87 14.86 11.23
N GLN A 55 20.13 14.42 11.15
CA GLN A 55 21.09 14.97 10.19
C GLN A 55 20.66 14.76 8.74
N GLU A 56 20.12 13.58 8.40
CA GLU A 56 19.57 13.30 7.06
C GLU A 56 18.38 14.19 6.72
N LEU A 57 17.47 14.46 7.68
CA LEU A 57 16.35 15.37 7.50
C LEU A 57 16.80 16.81 7.25
N ILE A 58 17.81 17.29 7.98
CA ILE A 58 18.39 18.63 7.79
C ILE A 58 18.97 18.74 6.36
N HIS A 59 19.80 17.78 5.94
CA HIS A 59 20.40 17.78 4.60
C HIS A 59 19.34 17.70 3.50
N SER A 60 18.38 16.77 3.61
CA SER A 60 17.29 16.60 2.64
C SER A 60 16.45 17.86 2.50
N ARG A 61 16.19 18.58 3.59
CA ARG A 61 15.39 19.81 3.56
C ARG A 61 16.16 21.00 3.00
N ILE A 62 17.46 21.09 3.27
CA ILE A 62 18.37 22.08 2.65
C ILE A 62 18.47 21.83 1.14
N ASP A 63 18.55 20.57 0.71
CA ASP A 63 18.61 20.19 -0.71
C ASP A 63 17.28 20.41 -1.44
N GLN A 64 16.14 20.16 -0.80
CA GLN A 64 14.80 20.47 -1.35
C GLN A 64 14.59 21.97 -1.59
N ASN A 65 15.22 22.84 -0.79
CA ASN A 65 15.19 24.29 -1.02
C ASN A 65 16.09 24.73 -2.18
N ARG A 66 17.03 23.87 -2.64
CA ARG A 66 17.97 24.17 -3.72
C ARG A 66 17.57 23.56 -5.07
N GLY A 67 16.67 22.57 -5.10
CA GLY A 67 16.21 21.95 -6.33
C GLY A 67 14.75 21.54 -6.25
N VAL A 68 13.95 21.96 -7.23
CA VAL A 68 12.56 21.50 -7.42
C VAL A 68 12.58 19.99 -7.68
N THR A 69 12.53 19.18 -6.63
CA THR A 69 12.41 17.73 -6.75
C THR A 69 10.99 17.39 -7.19
N PHE A 70 10.86 16.85 -8.39
CA PHE A 70 9.65 16.20 -8.88
C PHE A 70 9.29 15.07 -7.90
N ARG A 71 8.28 15.27 -7.03
CA ARG A 71 7.74 14.17 -6.22
C ARG A 71 7.11 13.17 -7.17
N THR A 72 7.81 12.09 -7.49
CA THR A 72 7.16 10.93 -8.12
C THR A 72 6.07 10.46 -7.16
N PRO A 73 4.88 10.05 -7.63
CA PRO A 73 3.84 9.50 -6.76
C PRO A 73 4.31 8.32 -5.91
N LEU A 74 5.48 7.74 -6.25
CA LEU A 74 6.21 6.68 -5.56
C LEU A 74 6.93 7.13 -4.26
N SER A 75 7.23 8.42 -4.06
CA SER A 75 7.89 8.90 -2.83
C SER A 75 7.01 8.67 -1.61
N ASP A 76 5.71 8.92 -1.72
CA ASP A 76 4.75 8.78 -0.63
C ASP A 76 4.69 7.34 -0.10
N TRP A 77 5.09 6.33 -0.88
CA TRP A 77 5.00 4.92 -0.47
C TRP A 77 6.02 4.55 0.61
N HIS A 78 6.98 5.42 0.93
CA HIS A 78 7.91 5.21 2.05
C HIS A 78 7.32 5.64 3.39
N GLN A 79 6.23 6.42 3.37
CA GLN A 79 5.58 6.91 4.57
C GLN A 79 4.73 5.84 5.26
N LEU A 80 4.96 5.65 6.55
CA LEU A 80 4.12 4.80 7.38
C LEU A 80 2.81 5.55 7.72
N PRO A 81 1.64 4.93 7.49
CA PRO A 81 0.38 5.53 7.91
C PRO A 81 0.25 5.58 9.44
N PHE A 82 -0.33 6.66 9.96
CA PHE A 82 -0.52 6.89 11.38
C PHE A 82 -1.94 7.38 11.67
N LEU A 83 -2.64 6.69 12.58
CA LEU A 83 -4.02 6.99 12.97
C LEU A 83 -4.05 7.83 14.25
N ILE A 84 -4.84 8.91 14.19
CA ILE A 84 -5.09 9.83 15.29
C ILE A 84 -6.60 9.92 15.52
N ASP A 85 -7.02 9.82 16.78
CA ASP A 85 -8.42 9.88 17.17
C ASP A 85 -9.01 11.31 17.16
N ARG A 86 -10.30 11.44 17.47
CA ARG A 86 -11.02 12.72 17.57
C ARG A 86 -10.46 13.65 18.66
N ASN A 87 -9.71 13.11 19.62
CA ASN A 87 -9.08 13.84 20.71
C ASN A 87 -7.60 14.16 20.41
N GLU A 88 -7.18 14.04 19.14
CA GLU A 88 -5.80 14.24 18.70
C GLU A 88 -4.79 13.27 19.33
N LYS A 89 -5.25 12.14 19.86
CA LYS A 89 -4.39 11.13 20.46
C LYS A 89 -4.08 10.00 19.46
N PRO A 90 -2.85 9.47 19.48
CA PRO A 90 -2.52 8.28 18.71
C PRO A 90 -3.39 7.09 19.11
N VAL A 91 -3.94 6.38 18.12
CA VAL A 91 -4.58 5.08 18.36
C VAL A 91 -3.48 4.02 18.52
N THR A 92 -2.94 3.88 19.73
CA THR A 92 -1.73 3.09 20.03
C THR A 92 -1.78 1.68 19.46
N ALA A 93 -2.85 0.92 19.69
CA ALA A 93 -2.98 -0.46 19.21
C ALA A 93 -2.98 -0.55 17.67
N ALA A 94 -3.68 0.37 16.99
CA ALA A 94 -3.75 0.38 15.53
C ALA A 94 -2.41 0.76 14.89
N ASN A 95 -1.74 1.78 15.45
CA ASN A 95 -0.42 2.22 14.97
C ASN A 95 0.67 1.16 15.21
N ALA A 96 0.63 0.48 16.36
CA ALA A 96 1.50 -0.65 16.63
C ALA A 96 1.27 -1.80 15.63
N TRP A 97 0.02 -2.08 15.28
CA TRP A 97 -0.29 -3.09 14.26
C TRP A 97 0.20 -2.70 12.87
N ILE A 98 0.02 -1.45 12.46
CA ILE A 98 0.53 -0.94 11.17
C ILE A 98 2.06 -1.08 11.08
N ARG A 99 2.76 -0.75 12.17
CA ARG A 99 4.21 -0.96 12.27
C ARG A 99 4.59 -2.44 12.28
N HIS A 100 3.78 -3.30 12.88
CA HIS A 100 4.03 -4.74 12.85
C HIS A 100 3.93 -5.30 11.42
N ILE A 101 2.88 -4.95 10.67
CA ILE A 101 2.70 -5.45 9.29
C ILE A 101 3.73 -4.85 8.32
N SER A 102 4.30 -3.67 8.61
CA SER A 102 5.25 -3.02 7.70
C SER A 102 6.55 -3.80 7.51
N ARG A 103 6.90 -4.68 8.45
CA ARG A 103 8.08 -5.55 8.38
C ARG A 103 8.04 -6.58 7.26
N GLY A 104 6.85 -6.92 6.74
CA GLY A 104 6.70 -7.96 5.72
C GLY A 104 5.69 -7.66 4.61
N ALA A 105 4.91 -6.58 4.75
CA ALA A 105 3.93 -6.16 3.75
C ALA A 105 4.49 -5.09 2.82
N SER A 106 4.07 -5.10 1.55
CA SER A 106 4.41 -4.00 0.64
C SER A 106 3.77 -2.69 1.09
N PRO A 107 4.36 -1.51 0.79
CA PRO A 107 3.75 -0.20 1.02
C PRO A 107 2.28 -0.09 0.62
N LYS A 108 1.95 -0.65 -0.54
CA LYS A 108 0.56 -0.68 -1.05
C LYS A 108 -0.38 -1.48 -0.17
N THR A 109 0.10 -2.61 0.36
CA THR A 109 -0.67 -3.41 1.31
C THR A 109 -0.86 -2.67 2.63
N ILE A 110 0.20 -2.05 3.16
CA ILE A 110 0.16 -1.27 4.39
C ILE A 110 -0.87 -0.14 4.27
N ARG A 111 -0.78 0.69 3.21
CA ARG A 111 -1.74 1.77 2.94
C ARG A 111 -3.17 1.24 2.83
N THR A 112 -3.37 0.13 2.11
CA THR A 112 -4.71 -0.48 1.98
C THR A 112 -5.29 -0.86 3.34
N TYR A 113 -4.48 -1.46 4.22
CA TYR A 113 -4.91 -1.86 5.55
C TYR A 113 -5.11 -0.66 6.48
N ALA A 114 -4.25 0.35 6.41
CA ALA A 114 -4.41 1.59 7.18
C ALA A 114 -5.69 2.35 6.80
N TYR A 115 -6.01 2.47 5.51
CA TYR A 115 -7.27 3.06 5.08
C TYR A 115 -8.50 2.24 5.53
N ALA A 116 -8.37 0.91 5.56
CA ALA A 116 -9.44 0.05 6.05
C ALA A 116 -9.65 0.18 7.57
N LEU A 117 -8.57 0.34 8.33
CA LEU A 117 -8.66 0.68 9.76
C LEU A 117 -9.25 2.07 9.96
N TYR A 118 -8.74 3.08 9.26
CA TYR A 118 -9.22 4.45 9.35
C TYR A 118 -10.74 4.52 9.17
N ASP A 119 -11.27 3.85 8.13
CA ASP A 119 -12.71 3.82 7.86
C ASP A 119 -13.50 3.10 8.97
N PHE A 120 -12.93 2.03 9.54
CA PHE A 120 -13.55 1.31 10.66
C PHE A 120 -13.53 2.13 11.96
N PHE A 121 -12.40 2.73 12.32
CA PHE A 121 -12.27 3.59 13.49
C PHE A 121 -13.12 4.85 13.37
N GLN A 122 -13.23 5.43 12.18
CA GLN A 122 -14.16 6.53 11.92
C GLN A 122 -15.62 6.10 12.13
N TYR A 123 -16.00 4.89 11.72
CA TYR A 123 -17.32 4.33 12.00
C TYR A 123 -17.55 4.16 13.50
N LEU A 124 -16.57 3.62 14.23
CA LEU A 124 -16.64 3.45 15.69
C LEU A 124 -16.85 4.80 16.41
N GLU A 125 -16.05 5.82 16.07
CA GLU A 125 -16.20 7.16 16.63
C GLU A 125 -17.56 7.79 16.33
N ALA A 126 -18.08 7.60 15.11
CA ALA A 126 -19.38 8.13 14.71
C ALA A 126 -20.56 7.48 15.45
N ASN A 127 -20.36 6.28 16.00
CA ASN A 127 -21.37 5.55 16.79
C ASN A 127 -21.04 5.54 18.29
N ASP A 128 -20.02 6.29 18.72
CA ASP A 128 -19.53 6.37 20.10
C ASP A 128 -19.24 4.98 20.72
N VAL A 129 -18.63 4.10 19.92
CA VAL A 129 -18.21 2.76 20.35
C VAL A 129 -16.71 2.74 20.52
N GLU A 130 -16.23 2.38 21.72
CA GLU A 130 -14.80 2.14 21.92
C GLU A 130 -14.36 0.88 21.18
N TRP A 131 -13.18 0.93 20.55
CA TRP A 131 -12.74 -0.17 19.69
C TRP A 131 -12.52 -1.48 20.47
N CYS A 132 -12.21 -1.42 21.76
CA CYS A 132 -12.06 -2.59 22.62
C CYS A 132 -13.41 -3.22 23.03
N GLU A 133 -14.50 -2.48 22.90
CA GLU A 133 -15.88 -2.95 23.18
C GLU A 133 -16.59 -3.45 21.92
N ALA A 134 -16.03 -3.19 20.74
CA ALA A 134 -16.58 -3.62 19.47
C ALA A 134 -16.67 -5.16 19.38
N ASN A 135 -17.84 -5.67 19.02
CA ASN A 135 -18.15 -7.09 18.96
C ASN A 135 -18.64 -7.50 17.54
N ASP A 136 -19.15 -8.73 17.42
CA ASP A 136 -19.69 -9.22 16.14
C ASP A 136 -20.83 -8.32 15.60
N ASP A 137 -21.74 -7.86 16.47
CA ASP A 137 -22.85 -6.97 16.09
C ASP A 137 -22.36 -5.60 15.62
N THR A 138 -21.30 -5.06 16.22
CA THR A 138 -20.62 -3.86 15.74
C THR A 138 -20.08 -4.07 14.32
N LEU A 139 -19.45 -5.22 14.06
CA LEU A 139 -18.91 -5.55 12.74
C LEU A 139 -20.02 -5.78 11.68
N PHE A 140 -21.14 -6.37 12.07
CA PHE A 140 -22.33 -6.50 11.22
C PHE A 140 -22.94 -5.14 10.89
N SER A 141 -23.09 -4.28 11.89
CA SER A 141 -23.60 -2.92 11.71
C SER A 141 -22.68 -2.08 10.83
N TYR A 142 -21.36 -2.18 11.01
CA TYR A 142 -20.36 -1.56 10.13
C TYR A 142 -20.47 -2.05 8.69
N ARG A 143 -20.62 -3.37 8.49
CA ARG A 143 -20.83 -3.95 7.16
C ARG A 143 -22.10 -3.39 6.51
N LEU A 144 -23.22 -3.38 7.23
CA LEU A 144 -24.49 -2.86 6.74
C LEU A 144 -24.36 -1.39 6.35
N HIS A 145 -23.71 -0.57 7.18
CA HIS A 145 -23.42 0.82 6.89
C HIS A 145 -22.65 0.99 5.57
N GLN A 146 -21.65 0.14 5.28
CA GLN A 146 -20.93 0.21 4.00
C GLN A 146 -21.74 -0.27 2.80
N GLU A 147 -22.70 -1.17 2.99
CA GLU A 147 -23.60 -1.64 1.94
C GLU A 147 -24.65 -0.57 1.55
N THR A 148 -25.01 0.30 2.48
CA THR A 148 -25.99 1.38 2.31
C THR A 148 -25.37 2.73 1.97
N THR A 149 -24.10 2.96 2.30
CA THR A 149 -23.39 4.22 2.04
C THR A 149 -22.82 4.29 0.63
N ASP A 150 -23.02 5.44 -0.03
CA ASP A 150 -22.42 5.72 -1.33
C ASP A 150 -20.91 5.97 -1.21
N SER A 151 -20.13 5.40 -2.13
CA SER A 151 -18.68 5.63 -2.14
C SER A 151 -18.37 7.05 -2.60
N ALA A 152 -17.90 7.91 -1.67
CA ALA A 152 -17.41 9.25 -1.98
C ALA A 152 -16.36 9.26 -3.11
N HIS A 153 -15.48 8.25 -3.13
CA HIS A 153 -14.42 8.12 -4.13
C HIS A 153 -14.95 7.80 -5.54
N LYS A 154 -16.08 7.08 -5.65
CA LYS A 154 -16.71 6.78 -6.95
C LYS A 154 -17.62 7.89 -7.44
N LYS A 155 -18.15 8.72 -6.52
CA LYS A 155 -18.94 9.91 -6.83
C LYS A 155 -18.21 10.85 -7.81
N LYS A 156 -16.87 10.97 -7.66
CA LYS A 156 -16.00 11.82 -8.47
C LYS A 156 -15.77 11.34 -9.92
N HIS A 157 -15.91 10.05 -10.21
CA HIS A 157 -15.54 9.49 -11.51
C HIS A 157 -16.70 8.86 -12.29
N LYS A 158 -17.78 8.40 -11.62
CA LYS A 158 -18.88 7.63 -12.27
C LYS A 158 -20.25 7.79 -11.57
N GLY A 159 -20.51 8.86 -10.82
CA GLY A 159 -21.77 9.07 -10.08
C GLY A 159 -21.84 8.31 -8.74
N SER A 160 -22.99 8.38 -8.02
CA SER A 160 -23.20 7.63 -6.77
C SER A 160 -23.10 6.13 -7.04
N ARG A 161 -22.04 5.52 -6.52
CA ARG A 161 -21.84 4.08 -6.66
C ARG A 161 -21.47 3.51 -5.31
N ARG A 162 -22.25 2.53 -4.87
CA ARG A 162 -22.02 1.78 -3.64
C ARG A 162 -20.61 1.20 -3.58
N VAL A 163 -20.12 1.04 -2.34
CA VAL A 163 -18.85 0.35 -2.06
C VAL A 163 -18.96 -1.09 -2.60
N SER A 164 -17.91 -1.59 -3.26
CA SER A 164 -17.99 -2.96 -3.80
C SER A 164 -17.91 -3.98 -2.67
N ARG A 165 -18.66 -5.09 -2.76
CA ARG A 165 -18.58 -6.20 -1.79
C ARG A 165 -17.14 -6.65 -1.51
N GLY A 166 -16.27 -6.66 -2.52
CA GLY A 166 -14.86 -6.99 -2.35
C GLY A 166 -14.08 -6.00 -1.47
N THR A 167 -14.42 -4.71 -1.53
CA THR A 167 -13.84 -3.68 -0.66
C THR A 167 -14.35 -3.83 0.77
N ILE A 168 -15.66 -4.01 0.94
CA ILE A 168 -16.30 -4.27 2.25
C ILE A 168 -15.67 -5.51 2.90
N GLN A 169 -15.58 -6.61 2.15
CA GLN A 169 -14.91 -7.83 2.60
C GLN A 169 -13.47 -7.58 3.05
N MET A 170 -12.69 -6.84 2.25
CA MET A 170 -11.31 -6.52 2.59
C MET A 170 -11.23 -5.73 3.90
N ARG A 171 -12.13 -4.76 4.11
CA ARG A 171 -12.17 -3.94 5.33
C ARG A 171 -12.52 -4.78 6.56
N ILE A 172 -13.56 -5.61 6.50
CA ILE A 172 -13.94 -6.53 7.58
C ILE A 172 -12.80 -7.49 7.91
N LEU A 173 -12.17 -8.09 6.89
CA LEU A 173 -11.02 -8.97 7.09
C LEU A 173 -9.81 -8.26 7.69
N THR A 174 -9.68 -6.94 7.47
CA THR A 174 -8.61 -6.13 8.05
C THR A 174 -8.88 -5.85 9.52
N ALA A 175 -10.10 -5.45 9.88
CA ALA A 175 -10.52 -5.33 11.28
C ALA A 175 -10.33 -6.65 12.05
N GLY A 176 -10.74 -7.77 11.47
CA GLY A 176 -10.53 -9.09 12.09
C GLY A 176 -9.06 -9.47 12.29
N ARG A 177 -8.12 -8.99 11.45
CA ARG A 177 -6.68 -9.20 11.67
C ARG A 177 -6.14 -8.29 12.77
N PHE A 178 -6.63 -7.06 12.83
CA PHE A 178 -6.29 -6.12 13.89
C PHE A 178 -6.68 -6.69 15.26
N PHE A 179 -7.90 -7.18 15.45
CA PHE A 179 -8.32 -7.78 16.72
C PHE A 179 -7.49 -9.00 17.11
N LYS A 180 -7.14 -9.88 16.15
CA LYS A 180 -6.21 -11.00 16.41
C LYS A 180 -4.85 -10.52 16.89
N TYR A 181 -4.31 -9.46 16.29
CA TYR A 181 -3.06 -8.85 16.74
C TYR A 181 -3.21 -8.21 18.13
N ALA A 182 -4.28 -7.44 18.35
CA ALA A 182 -4.53 -6.76 19.62
C ALA A 182 -4.59 -7.75 20.79
N THR A 183 -5.28 -8.88 20.62
CA THR A 183 -5.34 -9.96 21.63
C THR A 183 -3.97 -10.62 21.81
N LEU A 184 -3.27 -10.95 20.72
CA LEU A 184 -1.97 -11.63 20.79
C LEU A 184 -0.91 -10.80 21.53
N TYR A 185 -0.96 -9.48 21.40
CA TYR A 185 -0.01 -8.54 22.02
C TYR A 185 -0.55 -7.88 23.30
N GLY A 186 -1.66 -8.36 23.85
CA GLY A 186 -2.16 -7.94 25.16
C GLY A 186 -2.79 -6.55 25.22
N TYR A 187 -3.17 -5.96 24.08
CA TYR A 187 -3.94 -4.71 24.06
C TYR A 187 -5.39 -4.92 24.52
N ILE A 188 -5.90 -6.15 24.41
CA ILE A 188 -7.19 -6.62 24.93
C ILE A 188 -7.01 -8.04 25.46
N GLU A 189 -7.72 -8.40 26.52
CA GLU A 189 -7.60 -9.72 27.15
C GLU A 189 -8.14 -10.85 26.27
N LYS A 190 -9.26 -10.59 25.59
CA LYS A 190 -9.94 -11.57 24.73
C LYS A 190 -10.35 -10.94 23.42
N ASN A 191 -10.26 -11.70 22.34
CA ASN A 191 -10.77 -11.27 21.05
C ASN A 191 -12.32 -11.22 21.08
N PRO A 192 -12.95 -10.05 20.86
CA PRO A 192 -14.41 -9.91 20.95
C PRO A 192 -15.13 -10.44 19.71
N LEU A 193 -14.40 -10.84 18.66
CA LEU A 193 -14.96 -11.32 17.40
C LEU A 193 -14.99 -12.85 17.35
N THR A 194 -16.07 -13.38 16.80
CA THR A 194 -16.18 -14.80 16.46
C THR A 194 -15.63 -15.05 15.06
N TYR A 195 -14.93 -16.17 14.88
CA TYR A 195 -14.36 -16.57 13.60
C TYR A 195 -14.93 -17.90 13.13
N GLU A 196 -15.31 -17.96 11.86
CA GLU A 196 -15.67 -19.22 11.19
C GLU A 196 -14.50 -19.74 10.34
N LYS A 197 -14.32 -21.06 10.35
CA LYS A 197 -13.35 -21.73 9.48
C LYS A 197 -13.96 -21.97 8.11
N ILE A 198 -13.38 -21.36 7.09
CA ILE A 198 -13.75 -21.59 5.70
C ILE A 198 -12.68 -22.42 4.99
N LYS A 199 -13.13 -23.45 4.28
CA LYS A 199 -12.29 -24.23 3.37
C LYS A 199 -12.19 -23.52 2.03
N TYR A 200 -10.96 -23.28 1.58
CA TYR A 200 -10.71 -22.80 0.24
C TYR A 200 -9.69 -23.69 -0.45
N SER A 201 -9.95 -23.95 -1.72
CA SER A 201 -9.03 -24.64 -2.62
C SER A 201 -8.57 -23.62 -3.64
N ARG A 202 -7.26 -23.56 -3.92
CA ARG A 202 -6.78 -22.78 -5.05
C ARG A 202 -7.07 -23.62 -6.29
N PRO A 203 -7.69 -23.10 -7.36
CA PRO A 203 -7.64 -23.82 -8.62
C PRO A 203 -6.17 -23.85 -9.03
N ILE A 204 -5.51 -25.00 -8.84
CA ILE A 204 -4.28 -25.32 -9.57
C ILE A 204 -4.78 -25.79 -10.92
N ASP A 205 -4.19 -25.25 -11.99
CA ASP A 205 -4.59 -25.50 -13.37
C ASP A 205 -4.81 -27.02 -13.58
N ALA A 206 -5.99 -27.35 -14.10
CA ALA A 206 -6.71 -28.59 -13.86
C ALA A 206 -6.16 -29.85 -14.55
N SER A 207 -4.85 -30.01 -14.76
CA SER A 207 -4.35 -31.07 -15.64
C SER A 207 -3.29 -32.02 -15.08
N PHE A 208 -2.54 -31.68 -14.02
CA PHE A 208 -1.46 -32.59 -13.54
C PHE A 208 -1.19 -32.54 -12.04
N LEU A 209 -1.28 -31.37 -11.40
CA LEU A 209 -0.99 -31.19 -9.96
C LEU A 209 -2.26 -31.02 -9.10
N ALA A 210 -3.42 -31.42 -9.62
CA ALA A 210 -4.70 -31.29 -8.92
C ALA A 210 -4.72 -32.07 -7.58
N HIS A 211 -3.95 -33.16 -7.47
CA HIS A 211 -3.82 -33.93 -6.22
C HIS A 211 -2.95 -33.25 -5.15
N LEU A 212 -2.09 -32.31 -5.54
CA LEU A 212 -1.35 -31.47 -4.58
C LEU A 212 -2.18 -30.32 -4.03
N ASN A 213 -3.45 -30.22 -4.44
CA ASN A 213 -4.34 -29.15 -4.05
C ASN A 213 -4.77 -29.33 -2.59
N ARG A 214 -3.89 -28.93 -1.68
CA ARG A 214 -4.14 -28.97 -0.24
C ARG A 214 -5.26 -27.99 0.06
N THR A 215 -6.43 -28.52 0.44
CA THR A 215 -7.52 -27.69 0.95
C THR A 215 -6.97 -26.92 2.14
N GLN A 216 -6.95 -25.60 2.02
CA GLN A 216 -6.49 -24.73 3.09
C GLN A 216 -7.70 -24.25 3.87
N GLU A 217 -7.57 -24.26 5.19
CA GLU A 217 -8.53 -23.64 6.07
C GLU A 217 -8.08 -22.22 6.38
N LYS A 218 -9.04 -21.30 6.37
CA LYS A 218 -8.81 -19.93 6.79
C LYS A 218 -9.93 -19.52 7.74
N GLU A 219 -9.55 -18.86 8.82
CA GLU A 219 -10.50 -18.22 9.71
C GLU A 219 -10.86 -16.82 9.21
N ILE A 220 -12.15 -16.52 9.16
CA ILE A 220 -12.69 -15.20 8.84
C ILE A 220 -13.68 -14.77 9.92
N PRO A 221 -13.79 -13.46 10.25
CA PRO A 221 -14.85 -12.99 11.15
C PRO A 221 -16.22 -13.39 10.62
N VAL A 222 -17.16 -13.73 11.50
CA VAL A 222 -18.52 -14.17 11.12
C VAL A 222 -19.28 -13.09 10.33
N ALA A 223 -18.99 -11.80 10.57
CA ALA A 223 -19.56 -10.69 9.79
C ALA A 223 -19.10 -10.65 8.31
N ALA A 224 -18.00 -11.32 7.96
CA ALA A 224 -17.46 -11.35 6.61
C ALA A 224 -18.34 -12.21 5.67
N TYR A 225 -18.37 -11.89 4.38
CA TYR A 225 -19.11 -12.70 3.41
C TYR A 225 -18.50 -14.09 3.27
N ARG A 226 -19.33 -15.12 3.44
CA ARG A 226 -19.01 -16.52 3.16
C ARG A 226 -18.90 -16.72 1.64
N ARG A 227 -17.66 -16.76 1.12
CA ARG A 227 -17.31 -16.86 -0.32
C ARG A 227 -18.06 -15.88 -1.23
N VAL A 228 -17.37 -14.84 -1.69
CA VAL A 228 -17.74 -14.22 -2.96
C VAL A 228 -17.31 -15.21 -4.05
N SER A 229 -18.23 -16.06 -4.53
CA SER A 229 -18.03 -16.70 -5.83
C SER A 229 -17.87 -15.56 -6.83
N ARG A 230 -16.62 -15.29 -7.23
CA ARG A 230 -16.38 -14.43 -8.37
C ARG A 230 -16.72 -15.28 -9.58
N ASN A 231 -17.98 -15.26 -10.00
CA ASN A 231 -18.33 -15.44 -11.41
C ASN A 231 -17.82 -14.22 -12.20
N ASN A 232 -16.57 -13.81 -11.99
CA ASN A 232 -15.90 -12.88 -12.85
C ASN A 232 -15.52 -13.70 -14.07
N ILE A 233 -16.45 -13.80 -15.02
CA ILE A 233 -16.09 -14.07 -16.41
C ILE A 233 -14.98 -13.07 -16.71
N VAL A 234 -13.77 -13.59 -16.94
CA VAL A 234 -12.64 -12.77 -17.33
C VAL A 234 -13.06 -12.10 -18.62
N LYS A 235 -13.24 -10.78 -18.61
CA LYS A 235 -13.51 -10.03 -19.82
C LYS A 235 -12.18 -9.92 -20.57
N TRP A 236 -12.10 -10.46 -21.78
CA TRP A 236 -10.96 -10.27 -22.67
C TRP A 236 -11.31 -9.28 -23.77
N LEU A 237 -10.29 -8.63 -24.31
CA LEU A 237 -10.42 -7.79 -25.49
C LEU A 237 -9.94 -8.58 -26.71
N PRO A 238 -10.66 -8.56 -27.84
CA PRO A 238 -10.21 -9.18 -29.09
C PRO A 238 -8.89 -8.55 -29.58
N HIS A 239 -8.05 -9.36 -30.25
CA HIS A 239 -6.77 -8.92 -30.81
C HIS A 239 -6.89 -7.66 -31.67
N GLU A 240 -7.88 -7.64 -32.58
CA GLU A 240 -8.14 -6.51 -33.48
C GLU A 240 -8.51 -5.23 -32.73
N THR A 241 -9.33 -5.35 -31.68
CA THR A 241 -9.71 -4.21 -30.82
C THR A 241 -8.49 -3.63 -30.11
N VAL A 242 -7.61 -4.49 -29.60
CA VAL A 242 -6.39 -4.06 -28.92
C VAL A 242 -5.44 -3.37 -29.90
N TRP A 243 -5.23 -3.92 -31.10
CA TRP A 243 -4.37 -3.29 -32.10
C TRP A 243 -4.89 -1.97 -32.62
N THR A 244 -6.20 -1.87 -32.86
CA THR A 244 -6.85 -0.60 -33.24
C THR A 244 -6.60 0.46 -32.18
N TRP A 245 -6.77 0.09 -30.90
CA TRP A 245 -6.48 0.99 -29.78
C TRP A 245 -5.00 1.40 -29.74
N ILE A 246 -4.06 0.45 -29.82
CA ILE A 246 -2.61 0.74 -29.82
C ILE A 246 -2.24 1.70 -30.95
N ASN A 247 -2.78 1.48 -32.16
CA ASN A 247 -2.49 2.31 -33.32
C ASN A 247 -3.10 3.72 -33.22
N SER A 248 -4.15 3.91 -32.42
CA SER A 248 -4.76 5.22 -32.16
C SER A 248 -3.94 6.12 -31.22
N ILE A 249 -2.98 5.56 -30.47
CA ILE A 249 -2.18 6.31 -29.49
C ILE A 249 -1.18 7.21 -30.22
N LYS A 250 -1.29 8.53 -30.02
CA LYS A 250 -0.42 9.54 -30.67
C LYS A 250 0.94 9.70 -29.99
N ASN A 251 1.01 9.52 -28.66
CA ASN A 251 2.25 9.67 -27.91
C ASN A 251 3.11 8.40 -28.07
N GLU A 252 4.31 8.54 -28.62
CA GLU A 252 5.20 7.40 -28.90
C GLU A 252 5.61 6.61 -27.65
N ARG A 253 5.82 7.29 -26.51
CA ARG A 253 6.11 6.63 -25.22
C ARG A 253 4.93 5.77 -24.80
N ASP A 254 3.72 6.33 -24.80
CA ASP A 254 2.52 5.61 -24.37
C ASP A 254 2.17 4.46 -25.33
N LYS A 255 2.43 4.64 -26.64
CA LYS A 255 2.29 3.62 -27.67
C LYS A 255 3.28 2.47 -27.47
N LEU A 256 4.54 2.77 -27.14
CA LEU A 256 5.54 1.77 -26.78
C LEU A 256 5.11 1.00 -25.53
N ILE A 257 4.68 1.69 -24.47
CA ILE A 257 4.16 1.05 -23.25
C ILE A 257 3.00 0.10 -23.58
N ALA A 258 2.05 0.52 -24.42
CA ALA A 258 0.90 -0.31 -24.79
C ALA A 258 1.31 -1.55 -25.60
N LYS A 259 2.24 -1.41 -26.55
CA LYS A 259 2.81 -2.55 -27.30
C LYS A 259 3.52 -3.54 -26.37
N LEU A 260 4.35 -3.04 -25.47
CA LEU A 260 5.08 -3.86 -24.51
C LEU A 260 4.12 -4.63 -23.61
N LEU A 261 3.12 -3.97 -23.01
CA LEU A 261 2.08 -4.63 -22.21
C LEU A 261 1.43 -5.79 -22.98
N TYR A 262 1.13 -5.55 -24.25
CA TYR A 262 0.43 -6.51 -25.09
C TYR A 262 1.30 -7.72 -25.49
N GLN A 263 2.55 -7.48 -25.91
CA GLN A 263 3.46 -8.53 -26.38
C GLN A 263 4.03 -9.37 -25.23
N THR A 264 4.33 -8.74 -24.09
CA THR A 264 5.09 -9.36 -22.99
C THR A 264 4.22 -9.87 -21.85
N GLY A 265 2.99 -9.34 -21.72
CA GLY A 265 2.15 -9.59 -20.56
C GLY A 265 2.72 -9.06 -19.24
N MET A 266 3.66 -8.10 -19.31
CA MET A 266 4.17 -7.40 -18.13
C MET A 266 3.03 -6.67 -17.40
N ARG A 267 3.17 -6.53 -16.08
CA ARG A 267 2.27 -5.66 -15.32
C ARG A 267 2.67 -4.20 -15.54
N ARG A 268 1.70 -3.29 -15.47
CA ARG A 268 1.95 -1.84 -15.55
C ARG A 268 3.05 -1.39 -14.59
N GLU A 269 3.04 -1.88 -13.35
CA GLU A 269 4.06 -1.56 -12.36
C GLU A 269 5.46 -2.09 -12.74
N GLU A 270 5.54 -3.18 -13.50
CA GLU A 270 6.82 -3.74 -13.99
C GLU A 270 7.40 -2.84 -15.10
N ILE A 271 6.57 -2.31 -16.00
CA ILE A 271 7.02 -1.43 -17.10
C ILE A 271 7.47 -0.06 -16.60
N ILE A 272 6.78 0.52 -15.62
CA ILE A 272 7.13 1.86 -15.12
C ILE A 272 8.48 1.86 -14.38
N LEU A 273 8.87 0.72 -13.79
CA LEU A 273 10.14 0.56 -13.10
C LEU A 273 11.28 0.15 -14.04
N TRP A 274 10.99 -0.04 -15.33
CA TRP A 274 11.96 -0.49 -16.31
C TRP A 274 12.94 0.64 -16.67
N LYS A 275 14.23 0.36 -16.54
CA LYS A 275 15.32 1.32 -16.81
C LYS A 275 15.97 1.03 -18.16
N VAL A 276 16.68 2.03 -18.68
CA VAL A 276 17.48 1.86 -19.91
C VAL A 276 18.53 0.76 -19.72
N ASP A 277 19.14 0.68 -18.54
CA ASP A 277 20.15 -0.35 -18.19
C ASP A 277 19.58 -1.78 -18.18
N ASP A 278 18.24 -1.94 -18.08
CA ASP A 278 17.58 -3.24 -18.16
C ASP A 278 17.42 -3.72 -19.62
N ILE A 279 17.74 -2.86 -20.60
CA ILE A 279 17.77 -3.20 -22.03
C ILE A 279 19.17 -3.75 -22.33
N PRO A 280 19.29 -5.01 -22.75
CA PRO A 280 20.60 -5.57 -23.07
C PRO A 280 21.25 -4.78 -24.21
N GLU A 281 22.54 -4.45 -24.05
CA GLU A 281 23.32 -3.88 -25.13
C GLU A 281 23.33 -4.85 -26.32
N ALA A 282 23.15 -4.33 -27.53
CA ALA A 282 23.18 -5.13 -28.76
C ALA A 282 24.51 -5.87 -29.01
N LYS A 283 25.55 -5.57 -28.21
CA LYS A 283 26.89 -6.17 -28.28
C LYS A 283 27.01 -7.30 -27.26
N GLY A 284 26.81 -8.54 -27.72
CA GLY A 284 26.90 -9.74 -26.89
C GLY A 284 26.06 -10.92 -27.38
N LEU A 285 25.32 -10.74 -28.47
CA LEU A 285 24.65 -11.85 -29.14
C LEU A 285 25.68 -12.62 -30.00
N PRO A 286 25.77 -13.96 -29.89
CA PRO A 286 26.61 -14.76 -30.77
C PRO A 286 26.27 -14.47 -32.23
N GLU A 287 27.29 -14.35 -33.09
CA GLU A 287 27.09 -14.28 -34.54
C GLU A 287 26.22 -15.46 -35.00
N GLY A 288 25.05 -15.17 -35.57
CA GLY A 288 24.12 -16.18 -36.09
C GLY A 288 22.81 -16.36 -35.32
N VAL A 289 22.58 -15.66 -34.20
CA VAL A 289 21.25 -15.65 -33.55
C VAL A 289 20.34 -14.67 -34.29
N SER A 290 19.25 -15.17 -34.89
CA SER A 290 18.26 -14.33 -35.56
C SER A 290 17.78 -13.22 -34.60
N TRP A 291 17.70 -11.99 -35.09
CA TRP A 291 17.18 -10.73 -34.48
C TRP A 291 15.80 -10.82 -33.81
N ARG A 292 15.23 -12.02 -33.74
CA ARG A 292 13.81 -12.29 -33.57
C ARG A 292 13.36 -12.11 -32.12
N TRP A 293 14.26 -12.19 -31.13
CA TRP A 293 13.90 -12.07 -29.72
C TRP A 293 15.02 -11.47 -28.86
N VAL A 294 14.69 -10.53 -27.99
CA VAL A 294 15.56 -10.02 -26.91
C VAL A 294 14.98 -10.44 -25.56
N GLY A 295 15.83 -11.04 -24.71
CA GLY A 295 15.48 -11.41 -23.33
C GLY A 295 15.65 -10.21 -22.40
N LEU A 296 14.58 -9.82 -21.72
CA LEU A 296 14.57 -8.76 -20.72
C LEU A 296 14.47 -9.33 -19.32
N SER A 297 15.34 -8.87 -18.43
CA SER A 297 15.23 -9.19 -17.02
C SER A 297 14.25 -8.25 -16.32
N ILE A 298 13.24 -8.81 -15.66
CA ILE A 298 12.20 -8.04 -14.98
C ILE A 298 11.99 -8.59 -13.58
N ARG A 299 11.90 -7.69 -12.59
CA ARG A 299 11.52 -8.04 -11.22
C ARG A 299 10.01 -7.97 -11.04
N GLY A 300 9.41 -9.12 -10.79
CA GLY A 300 7.98 -9.27 -10.52
C GLY A 300 7.61 -9.15 -9.04
N LYS A 301 6.33 -9.37 -8.76
CA LYS A 301 5.78 -9.37 -7.39
C LYS A 301 6.52 -10.38 -6.50
N GLY A 302 7.03 -9.90 -5.36
CA GLY A 302 7.81 -10.70 -4.41
C GLY A 302 9.31 -10.72 -4.70
N GLY A 303 9.81 -9.79 -5.52
CA GLY A 303 11.25 -9.65 -5.79
C GLY A 303 11.84 -10.72 -6.70
N LYS A 304 10.99 -11.56 -7.30
CA LYS A 304 11.44 -12.64 -8.19
C LYS A 304 11.75 -12.09 -9.56
N GLU A 305 12.95 -12.38 -10.04
CA GLU A 305 13.39 -12.06 -11.38
C GLU A 305 12.84 -13.09 -12.38
N ARG A 306 12.45 -12.61 -13.56
CA ARG A 306 12.06 -13.46 -14.69
C ARG A 306 12.51 -12.82 -16.00
N GLN A 307 12.81 -13.68 -16.97
CA GLN A 307 13.14 -13.28 -18.33
C GLN A 307 11.87 -13.19 -19.17
N VAL A 308 11.68 -12.08 -19.89
CA VAL A 308 10.58 -11.91 -20.84
C VAL A 308 11.14 -11.61 -22.22
N ARG A 309 10.58 -12.25 -23.24
CA ARG A 309 11.05 -12.12 -24.61
C ARG A 309 10.26 -11.05 -25.34
N ILE A 310 10.97 -10.16 -26.02
CA ILE A 310 10.37 -9.19 -26.95
C ILE A 310 10.79 -9.55 -28.37
N SER A 311 9.82 -9.69 -29.27
CA SER A 311 10.08 -9.60 -30.72
C SER A 311 9.99 -8.16 -31.17
N PHE A 312 11.03 -7.70 -31.84
CA PHE A 312 11.01 -6.49 -32.65
C PHE A 312 10.53 -6.81 -34.06
#